data_AF-A0A4U1X5F8-F1
#
_entry.id   AF-A0A4U1X5F8-F1
#
_cell.length_a   1.000
_cell.length_b   1.000
_cell.length_c   1.000
_cell.angle_alpha   90.00
_cell.angle_beta   90.00
_cell.angle_gamma   90.00
#
_symmetry.space_group_name_H-M   'P 1'
#
loop_
_entity.id
_entity.type
_entity.pdbx_description
1 polymer ?
#
loop_
_entity_poly.entity_id
_entity_poly.type
_entity_poly.pdbx_seq_one_letter_code
_entity_poly.pdbx_strand_id
1 'polypeptide(L)'
;MKSKLALLALLSFNTASASDLFLFEQVTAFKLGGEQHSLSGIEKHTQQRIRIEWRENPYENSQRLDRCITTFQQAMNQPERYYLHVELAQSTFIGCEIGVKESLLAN
;
A
#
# COMPACT_ATOMS: atom_id res chain seq x y z
N MET A 1 26.15 -50.31 1.04
CA MET A 1 26.30 -49.47 -0.18
C MET A 1 24.92 -49.00 -0.59
N LYS A 2 24.63 -47.71 -0.39
CA LYS A 2 24.73 -46.61 -1.37
C LYS A 2 23.37 -46.34 -2.04
N SER A 3 22.70 -45.36 -1.43
CA SER A 3 21.81 -44.33 -1.96
C SER A 3 21.45 -44.34 -3.45
N LYS A 4 20.19 -43.97 -3.74
CA LYS A 4 19.82 -42.77 -4.50
C LYS A 4 18.28 -42.64 -4.50
N LEU A 5 17.73 -41.75 -3.68
CA LEU A 5 17.58 -40.30 -3.87
C LEU A 5 16.17 -40.00 -4.41
N ALA A 6 15.41 -39.34 -3.53
CA ALA A 6 14.03 -38.90 -3.72
C ALA A 6 13.88 -38.02 -4.97
N LEU A 7 12.88 -38.34 -5.78
CA LEU A 7 12.41 -37.48 -6.86
C LEU A 7 11.35 -36.53 -6.28
N LEU A 8 11.79 -35.55 -5.49
CA LEU A 8 10.96 -34.43 -5.03
C LEU A 8 11.67 -33.13 -5.37
N ALA A 9 11.61 -32.75 -6.63
CA ALA A 9 11.89 -31.39 -7.05
C ALA A 9 11.24 -31.20 -8.40
N LEU A 10 10.16 -30.42 -8.43
CA LEU A 10 9.68 -29.56 -9.53
C LEU A 10 8.26 -29.05 -9.22
N LEU A 11 8.03 -28.63 -7.97
CA LEU A 11 7.06 -27.58 -7.71
C LEU A 11 7.89 -26.33 -7.44
N SER A 12 8.44 -25.79 -8.52
CA SER A 12 8.92 -24.40 -8.55
C SER A 12 7.72 -23.55 -8.16
N PHE A 13 7.70 -23.10 -6.91
CA PHE A 13 6.80 -22.08 -6.43
C PHE A 13 6.98 -20.87 -7.33
N ASN A 14 6.04 -20.64 -8.23
CA ASN A 14 5.83 -19.30 -8.77
C ASN A 14 5.39 -18.47 -7.57
N THR A 15 6.34 -17.87 -6.86
CA THR A 15 6.06 -16.81 -5.91
C THR A 15 5.65 -15.60 -6.75
N ALA A 16 4.42 -15.61 -7.26
CA ALA A 16 3.76 -14.39 -7.66
C ALA A 16 3.75 -13.52 -6.41
N SER A 17 4.58 -12.48 -6.39
CA SER A 17 4.57 -11.52 -5.30
C SER A 17 3.21 -10.85 -5.33
N ALA A 18 2.31 -11.22 -4.43
CA ALA A 18 1.04 -10.54 -4.28
C ALA A 18 1.32 -9.09 -3.85
N SER A 19 0.68 -8.15 -4.53
CA SER A 19 0.62 -6.78 -4.01
C SER A 19 -0.49 -6.69 -2.97
N ASP A 20 -0.19 -6.02 -1.88
CA ASP A 20 -1.14 -5.68 -0.83
C ASP A 20 -1.77 -4.33 -1.19
N LEU A 21 -3.10 -4.32 -1.29
CA LEU A 21 -3.89 -3.11 -1.52
C LEU A 21 -4.51 -2.64 -0.21
N PHE A 22 -4.25 -1.39 0.16
CA PHE A 22 -4.81 -0.76 1.35
C PHE A 22 -5.76 0.36 0.95
N LEU A 23 -6.99 0.29 1.44
CA LEU A 23 -8.04 1.25 1.15
C LEU A 23 -8.38 2.08 2.38
N PHE A 24 -7.91 3.32 2.41
CA PHE A 24 -8.18 4.25 3.49
C PHE A 24 -9.44 5.03 3.21
N GLU A 25 -10.46 4.80 4.03
CA GLU A 25 -11.64 5.66 4.10
C GLU A 25 -11.23 7.03 4.65
N GLN A 26 -10.36 7.10 5.65
CA GLN A 26 -9.84 8.36 6.18
C GLN A 26 -8.34 8.27 6.37
N VAL A 27 -7.59 9.21 5.81
CA VAL A 27 -6.15 9.37 6.11
C VAL A 27 -6.02 10.30 7.32
N THR A 28 -5.24 9.88 8.32
CA THR A 28 -5.06 10.65 9.57
C THR A 28 -3.65 11.17 9.76
N ALA A 29 -2.65 10.47 9.24
CA ALA A 29 -1.26 10.90 9.31
C ALA A 29 -0.42 10.18 8.26
N PHE A 30 0.67 10.82 7.83
CA PHE A 30 1.75 10.16 7.12
C PHE A 30 3.10 10.68 7.61
N LYS A 31 4.14 9.84 7.48
CA LYS A 31 5.54 10.19 7.75
C LYS A 31 6.38 9.75 6.57
N LEU A 32 7.06 10.70 5.94
CA LEU A 32 8.01 10.47 4.86
C LEU A 32 9.39 10.97 5.31
N GLY A 33 10.44 10.23 4.97
CA GLY A 33 11.82 10.50 5.39
C GLY A 33 12.41 9.48 6.37
N GLY A 34 13.74 9.35 6.32
CA GLY A 34 14.49 8.29 7.00
C GLY A 34 14.40 6.96 6.26
N GLU A 35 14.67 5.84 6.95
CA GLU A 35 14.67 4.50 6.34
C GLU A 35 13.27 3.88 6.16
N GLN A 36 12.24 4.49 6.75
CA GLN A 36 10.91 3.91 6.82
C GLN A 36 9.82 4.98 6.72
N HIS A 37 8.89 4.76 5.80
CA HIS A 37 7.71 5.56 5.58
C HIS A 37 6.49 4.90 6.22
N SER A 38 5.49 5.72 6.54
CA SER A 38 4.24 5.19 7.08
C SER A 38 3.05 6.06 6.72
N LEU A 39 1.89 5.43 6.59
CA LEU A 39 0.60 6.07 6.43
C LEU A 39 -0.40 5.43 7.39
N SER A 40 -1.21 6.23 8.07
CA SER A 40 -2.14 5.77 9.08
C SER A 40 -3.52 6.37 8.86
N GLY A 41 -4.55 5.59 9.13
CA GLY A 41 -5.92 6.00 8.86
C GLY A 41 -6.95 4.93 9.20
N ILE A 42 -8.19 5.16 8.79
CA ILE A 42 -9.30 4.21 8.93
C ILE A 42 -9.40 3.41 7.63
N GLU A 43 -9.29 2.09 7.73
CA GLU A 43 -9.44 1.20 6.59
C GLU A 43 -10.93 1.02 6.25
N LYS A 44 -11.27 1.03 4.97
CA LYS A 44 -12.65 1.14 4.49
C LYS A 44 -13.52 -0.07 4.80
N HIS A 45 -12.99 -1.28 4.66
CA HIS A 45 -13.80 -2.50 4.78
C HIS A 45 -14.02 -2.93 6.24
N THR A 46 -13.01 -2.73 7.08
CA THR A 46 -12.96 -3.14 8.48
C THR A 46 -13.36 -2.02 9.43
N GLN A 47 -13.31 -0.76 8.97
CA GLN A 47 -13.51 0.44 9.80
C GLN A 47 -12.54 0.51 10.98
N GLN A 48 -11.42 -0.21 10.90
CA GLN A 48 -10.38 -0.22 11.92
C GLN A 48 -9.30 0.80 11.59
N ARG A 49 -8.69 1.33 12.66
CA ARG A 49 -7.49 2.13 12.50
C ARG A 49 -6.33 1.23 12.14
N ILE A 50 -5.72 1.48 10.99
CA ILE A 50 -4.52 0.77 10.53
C ILE A 50 -3.35 1.75 10.33
N ARG A 51 -2.15 1.17 10.35
CA ARG A 51 -0.91 1.84 9.98
C ARG A 51 -0.17 0.90 9.04
N ILE A 52 0.10 1.38 7.84
CA ILE A 52 0.95 0.68 6.88
C ILE A 52 2.32 1.31 6.89
N GLU A 53 3.34 0.49 6.69
CA GLU A 53 4.73 0.91 6.69
C GLU A 53 5.44 0.28 5.52
N TRP A 54 6.30 1.07 4.87
CA TRP A 54 7.10 0.62 3.73
C TRP A 54 8.47 1.26 3.81
N ARG A 55 9.44 0.63 3.14
CA ARG A 55 10.79 1.17 3.04
C ARG A 55 10.96 1.89 1.72
N GLU A 56 11.81 2.91 1.72
CA GLU A 56 12.30 3.45 0.46
C GLU A 56 13.21 2.39 -0.18
N ASN A 57 12.91 2.00 -1.42
CA ASN A 57 13.78 1.11 -2.15
C ASN A 57 14.90 1.97 -2.76
N PRO A 58 16.17 1.78 -2.36
CA PRO A 58 17.29 2.60 -2.84
C PRO A 58 17.59 2.44 -4.34
N TYR A 59 16.96 1.46 -4.99
CA TYR A 59 17.09 1.17 -6.42
C TYR A 59 15.84 1.52 -7.22
N GLU A 60 14.77 2.00 -6.60
CA GLU A 60 13.58 2.48 -7.30
C GLU A 60 13.49 4.00 -7.38
N ASN A 61 12.76 4.45 -8.39
CA ASN A 61 12.58 5.87 -8.69
C ASN A 61 11.70 6.54 -7.61
N SER A 62 12.32 7.36 -6.75
CA SER A 62 11.65 8.15 -5.70
C SER A 62 10.50 9.02 -6.23
N GLN A 63 10.49 9.34 -7.53
CA GLN A 63 9.43 10.10 -8.19
C GLN A 63 8.03 9.49 -8.00
N ARG A 64 7.91 8.18 -7.82
CA ARG A 64 6.60 7.55 -7.57
C ARG A 64 6.01 8.02 -6.24
N LEU A 65 6.82 8.01 -5.18
CA LEU A 65 6.41 8.46 -3.86
C LEU A 65 6.14 9.97 -3.87
N ASP A 66 7.01 10.76 -4.52
CA ASP A 66 6.88 12.21 -4.62
C ASP A 66 5.53 12.62 -5.23
N ARG A 67 5.09 11.92 -6.29
CA ARG A 67 3.78 12.15 -6.91
C ARG A 67 2.60 11.84 -5.99
N CYS A 68 2.81 10.96 -5.02
CA CYS A 68 1.79 10.52 -4.08
C CYS A 68 1.66 11.40 -2.83
N ILE A 69 2.66 12.24 -2.53
CA ILE A 69 2.63 13.11 -1.35
C ILE A 69 1.44 14.07 -1.39
N THR A 70 1.21 14.72 -2.54
CA THR A 70 0.07 15.62 -2.72
C THR A 70 -1.26 14.89 -2.55
N THR A 71 -1.34 13.65 -3.05
CA THR A 71 -2.51 12.78 -2.91
C THR A 71 -2.79 12.43 -1.45
N PHE A 72 -1.75 12.08 -0.68
CA PHE A 72 -1.87 11.81 0.75
C PHE A 72 -2.37 13.03 1.52
N GLN A 73 -1.79 14.20 1.24
CA GLN A 73 -2.20 15.47 1.84
C GLN A 73 -3.65 15.81 1.49
N GLN A 74 -4.06 15.62 0.23
CA GLN A 74 -5.42 15.89 -0.22
C GLN A 74 -6.45 15.00 0.50
N ALA A 75 -6.19 13.70 0.57
CA ALA A 75 -7.07 12.76 1.28
C ALA A 75 -7.15 13.06 2.78
N MET A 76 -6.05 13.49 3.40
CA MET A 76 -6.01 13.89 4.81
C MET A 76 -6.76 15.21 5.08
N ASN A 77 -6.68 16.17 4.17
CA ASN A 77 -7.29 17.50 4.35
C ASN A 77 -8.80 17.52 4.05
N GLN A 78 -9.30 16.61 3.23
CA GLN A 78 -10.72 16.50 2.88
C GLN A 78 -11.23 15.06 3.09
N PRO A 79 -11.23 14.57 4.34
CA PRO A 79 -11.50 13.17 4.66
C PRO A 79 -12.94 12.74 4.33
N GLU A 80 -13.89 13.67 4.30
CA GLU A 80 -15.29 13.38 3.91
C GLU A 80 -15.46 13.26 2.38
N ARG A 81 -14.51 13.76 1.59
CA ARG A 81 -14.62 13.83 0.13
C ARG A 81 -13.83 12.75 -0.59
N TYR A 82 -12.71 12.32 -0.02
CA TYR A 82 -11.78 11.43 -0.71
C TYR A 82 -11.44 10.20 0.11
N TYR A 83 -11.34 9.06 -0.58
CA TYR A 83 -10.67 7.87 -0.07
C TYR A 83 -9.31 7.70 -0.78
N LEU A 84 -8.38 6.98 -0.16
CA LEU A 84 -7.03 6.76 -0.69
C LEU A 84 -6.75 5.27 -0.87
N HIS A 85 -6.29 4.89 -2.06
CA HIS A 85 -5.73 3.58 -2.38
C HIS A 85 -4.22 3.66 -2.27
N VAL A 86 -3.60 2.68 -1.60
CA VAL A 86 -2.15 2.50 -1.55
C VAL A 86 -1.82 1.06 -1.89
N GLU A 87 -0.89 0.86 -2.81
CA GLU A 87 -0.41 -0.47 -3.21
C GLU A 87 1.03 -0.66 -2.75
N LEU A 88 1.27 -1.77 -2.04
CA LEU A 88 2.60 -2.20 -1.63
C LEU A 88 2.90 -3.60 -2.21
N ALA A 89 4.15 -3.88 -2.55
CA ALA A 89 4.62 -5.24 -2.82
C ALA A 89 5.81 -5.54 -1.94
N GLN A 90 5.71 -6.54 -1.03
CA GLN A 90 6.79 -6.91 -0.10
C GLN A 90 7.38 -5.69 0.64
N SER A 91 6.52 -4.82 1.19
CA SER A 91 6.92 -3.57 1.86
C SER A 91 7.62 -2.52 0.98
N THR A 92 7.52 -2.65 -0.35
CA THR A 92 7.94 -1.64 -1.33
C THR A 92 6.73 -0.87 -1.83
N PHE A 93 6.87 0.45 -1.99
CA PHE A 93 5.80 1.30 -2.48
C PHE A 93 5.63 1.17 -4.00
N ILE A 94 4.44 0.77 -4.44
CA ILE A 94 4.12 0.63 -5.86
C ILE A 94 3.43 1.90 -6.38
N GLY A 95 2.42 2.38 -5.66
CA GLY A 95 1.68 3.57 -6.07
C GLY A 95 0.55 3.96 -5.12
N CYS A 96 -0.12 5.05 -5.48
CA CYS A 96 -1.33 5.51 -4.83
C CYS A 96 -2.33 6.05 -5.85
N GLU A 97 -3.61 5.99 -5.49
CA GLU A 97 -4.71 6.58 -6.24
C GLU A 97 -5.70 7.23 -5.25
N ILE A 98 -6.30 8.35 -5.64
CA ILE A 98 -7.36 9.00 -4.87
C ILE A 98 -8.66 8.87 -5.62
N GLY A 99 -9.70 8.47 -4.90
CA GLY A 99 -11.06 8.46 -5.44
C GLY A 99 -11.96 9.41 -4.66
N VAL A 100 -13.03 9.84 -5.31
CA VAL A 100 -14.05 10.68 -4.70
C VAL A 100 -15.09 9.77 -4.05
N LYS A 101 -15.32 9.99 -2.75
CA LYS A 101 -16.52 9.49 -2.08
C LYS A 101 -17.65 10.36 -2.59
N GLU A 102 -18.29 9.99 -3.69
CA GLU A 102 -19.43 10.75 -4.18
C GLU A 102 -20.41 10.97 -3.03
N SER A 103 -20.83 12.22 -2.82
CA SER A 103 -21.94 12.53 -1.95
C SER A 103 -23.18 11.91 -2.58
N LEU A 104 -23.61 10.74 -2.09
CA LEU A 104 -24.94 10.16 -2.32
C LEU A 104 -26.02 11.04 -1.67
N LEU A 105 -26.09 12.30 -2.09
CA LEU A 105 -27.15 13.26 -1.80
C LEU A 105 -27.53 14.03 -3.09
N ALA A 106 -27.47 13.35 -4.23
CA ALA A 106 -28.11 13.79 -5.46
C ALA A 106 -29.12 12.73 -5.90
N ASN A 107 -30.19 12.60 -5.12
CA ASN A 107 -31.59 12.49 -5.55
C ASN A 107 -32.49 12.17 -4.35
#